data_AF-A0A059FL30-F1
#
_entry.id   AF-A0A059FL30-F1
#
_cell.length_a   1.000
_cell.length_b   1.000
_cell.length_c   1.000
_cell.angle_alpha   90.00
_cell.angle_beta   90.00
_cell.angle_gamma   90.00
#
_symmetry.space_group_name_H-M   'P 1'
#
loop_
_entity.id
_entity.type
_entity.pdbx_description
1 polymer ?
#
loop_
_entity_poly.entity_id
_entity_poly.type
_entity_poly.pdbx_seq_one_letter_code
_entity_poly.pdbx_strand_id
1 'polypeptide(L)' 'MCVPVDEAAMLCWLQTQLRVLKAWQDELTSRPDADIRQVERLSRHRDWLTEELARLTPHRQAA' A
#
# COMPACT_ATOMS: atom_id res chain seq x y z
N MET A 1 10.82 2.16 26.27
CA MET A 1 9.45 1.59 26.23
C MET A 1 8.91 1.81 24.83
N CYS A 2 8.64 0.74 24.08
CA CYS A 2 7.96 0.86 22.79
C CYS A 2 6.48 1.18 23.06
N VAL A 3 5.97 2.24 22.45
CA VAL A 3 4.54 2.56 22.51
C VAL A 3 3.81 1.44 21.75
N PRO A 4 2.76 0.82 22.33
CA PRO A 4 1.96 -0.15 21.60
C PRO A 4 1.36 0.56 20.39
N VAL A 5 1.71 0.08 19.20
CA VAL A 5 1.11 0.57 17.95
C VAL A 5 -0.34 0.10 17.97
N ASP A 6 -1.27 1.03 17.76
CA ASP A 6 -2.64 0.69 17.47
C ASP A 6 -2.67 -0.04 16.11
N GLU A 7 -2.75 -1.37 16.17
CA GLU A 7 -2.76 -2.24 14.99
C GLU A 7 -3.94 -1.91 14.06
N ALA A 8 -5.06 -1.42 14.60
CA ALA A 8 -6.20 -1.03 13.80
C ALA A 8 -5.98 0.27 13.05
N ALA A 9 -5.41 1.27 13.72
CA ALA A 9 -5.01 2.50 13.08
C ALA A 9 -3.93 2.23 12.02
N MET A 10 -2.95 1.36 12.31
CA MET A 10 -1.90 0.96 11.36
C MET A 10 -2.48 0.29 10.12
N LEU A 11 -3.37 -0.70 10.29
CA LEU A 11 -4.01 -1.38 9.15
C LEU A 11 -4.86 -0.43 8.31
N CYS A 12 -5.63 0.46 8.95
CA CYS A 12 -6.40 1.48 8.26
C CYS A 12 -5.49 2.43 7.46
N TRP A 13 -4.37 2.83 8.05
CA TRP A 13 -3.36 3.65 7.38
C TRP A 13 -2.75 2.93 6.18
N LEU A 14 -2.34 1.66 6.32
CA LEU A 14 -1.77 0.86 5.22
C LEU A 14 -2.78 0.66 4.08
N GLN A 15 -4.05 0.41 4.37
CA GLN A 15 -5.11 0.33 3.35
C GLN A 15 -5.29 1.67 2.62
N THR A 16 -5.15 2.79 3.33
CA THR A 16 -5.19 4.13 2.75
C THR A 16 -3.99 4.35 1.83
N GLN A 17 -2.78 3.95 2.25
CA GLN A 17 -1.59 4.01 1.40
C GLN A 17 -1.77 3.21 0.11
N LEU A 18 -2.39 2.03 0.17
CA LEU A 18 -2.66 1.22 -1.02
C LEU A 18 -3.57 1.94 -2.02
N ARG A 19 -4.59 2.67 -1.54
CA ARG A 19 -5.48 3.48 -2.39
C ARG A 19 -4.73 4.64 -3.04
N VAL A 20 -3.88 5.32 -2.28
CA VAL A 20 -3.04 6.42 -2.78
C VAL A 20 -2.09 5.92 -3.88
N LEU A 21 -1.43 4.77 -3.67
CA LEU A 21 -0.54 4.18 -4.66
C LEU A 21 -1.28 3.80 -5.95
N LYS A 22 -2.51 3.28 -5.85
CA LYS A 22 -3.36 3.00 -7.02
C LYS A 22 -3.68 4.27 -7.79
N ALA A 23 -4.20 5.29 -7.10
CA ALA A 23 -4.54 6.57 -7.74
C ALA A 23 -3.32 7.23 -8.40
N TRP A 24 -2.16 7.18 -7.73
CA TRP A 24 -0.92 7.72 -8.30
C TRP A 24 -0.44 6.93 -9.52
N GLN A 25 -0.58 5.60 -9.51
CA GLN A 25 -0.26 4.77 -10.67
C GLN A 25 -1.18 5.11 -11.85
N ASP A 26 -2.49 5.23 -11.63
CA ASP A 26 -3.47 5.58 -12.67
C ASP A 26 -3.20 6.97 -13.26
N GLU A 27 -2.83 7.94 -12.41
CA GLU A 27 -2.44 9.27 -12.87
C GLU A 27 -1.17 9.22 -13.73
N LEU A 28 -0.16 8.47 -13.32
CA LEU A 28 1.07 8.35 -14.09
C LEU A 28 0.81 7.67 -15.44
N THR A 29 0.06 6.57 -15.48
CA THR A 29 -0.20 5.84 -16.73
C THR A 29 -1.08 6.62 -17.71
N SER A 30 -1.85 7.61 -17.23
CA SER A 30 -2.61 8.53 -18.10
C SER A 30 -1.74 9.52 -18.88
N ARG A 31 -0.47 9.70 -18.51
CA ARG A 31 0.44 10.66 -19.15
C ARG A 31 1.23 9.97 -20.26
N PRO A 32 1.27 10.53 -21.48
CA PRO A 32 1.96 9.91 -22.62
C PRO A 32 3.49 9.89 -22.47
N ASP A 33 4.04 10.75 -21.61
CA ASP A 33 5.46 10.90 -21.29
C ASP A 33 5.84 10.27 -19.95
N ALA A 34 4.98 9.41 -19.40
CA ALA A 34 5.21 8.77 -18.11
C ALA A 34 6.53 8.01 -18.07
N ASP A 35 7.30 8.22 -17.00
CA ASP A 35 8.51 7.42 -16.75
C ASP A 35 8.10 5.99 -16.39
N ILE A 36 8.36 5.07 -17.32
CA ILE A 36 8.09 3.64 -17.18
C ILE A 36 8.75 3.08 -15.90
N ARG A 37 9.96 3.53 -15.55
CA ARG A 37 10.65 3.05 -14.34
C ARG A 37 9.92 3.49 -13.07
N GLN A 38 9.34 4.69 -13.09
CA GLN A 38 8.54 5.18 -11.98
C GLN A 38 7.25 4.37 -11.84
N VAL A 39 6.56 4.07 -12.95
CA VAL A 39 5.36 3.23 -12.97
C VAL A 39 5.65 1.82 -12.43
N GLU A 40 6.74 1.19 -12.87
CA GLU A 40 7.16 -0.13 -12.40
C GLU A 40 7.52 -0.15 -10.91
N ARG A 41 8.21 0.90 -10.42
CA ARG A 41 8.53 1.02 -9.00
C ARG A 41 7.26 1.14 -8.15
N LEU A 42 6.30 1.93 -8.61
CA LEU A 42 4.99 2.04 -7.97
C LEU A 42 4.22 0.73 -7.98
N SER A 43 4.22 0.00 -9.10
CA SER A 43 3.56 -1.31 -9.18
C SER A 43 4.14 -2.27 -8.17
N ARG A 44 5.47 -2.42 -8.13
CA ARG A 44 6.15 -3.29 -7.16
C ARG A 44 5.83 -2.92 -5.71
N HIS A 45 5.78 -1.63 -5.40
CA HIS A 45 5.44 -1.17 -4.05
C HIS A 45 3.98 -1.49 -3.69
N ARG A 46 3.06 -1.28 -4.63
CA ARG A 46 1.63 -1.62 -4.46
C ARG A 46 1.43 -3.12 -4.26
N ASP A 47 2.14 -3.94 -5.03
CA ASP A 47 2.04 -5.41 -4.96
C ASP A 47 2.59 -5.90 -3.61
N TRP A 48 3.75 -5.40 -3.18
CA TRP A 48 4.30 -5.67 -1.84
C TRP A 48 3.32 -5.27 -0.72
N LEU A 49 2.74 -4.07 -0.77
CA LEU A 49 1.82 -3.61 0.27
C LEU A 49 0.52 -4.43 0.30
N THR A 50 0.09 -4.93 -0.86
CA THR A 50 -1.07 -5.81 -0.96
C THR A 50 -0.81 -7.16 -0.28
N GLU A 51 0.36 -7.75 -0.52
CA GLU A 51 0.80 -8.99 0.14
C GLU A 51 0.98 -8.79 1.65
N GLU A 52 1.54 -7.65 2.06
CA GLU A 52 1.71 -7.27 3.45
C GLU A 52 0.37 -7.19 4.17
N LEU A 53 -0.60 -6.47 3.59
CA LEU A 53 -1.95 -6.37 4.13
C LEU A 53 -2.66 -7.72 4.18
N ALA A 54 -2.50 -8.57 3.16
CA ALA A 54 -3.07 -9.92 3.15
C ALA A 54 -2.50 -10.78 4.28
N ARG A 55 -1.22 -10.61 4.63
CA ARG A 55 -0.58 -11.29 5.76
C ARG A 55 -1.03 -10.76 7.11
N LEU A 56 -1.20 -9.45 7.25
CA LEU A 56 -1.55 -8.82 8.54
C LEU A 56 -3.05 -8.93 8.88
N THR A 57 -3.92 -9.04 7.88
CA THR A 57 -5.39 -9.08 8.10
C THR A 57 -5.87 -10.30 8.91
N PRO A 58 -5.38 -11.53 8.67
CA PRO A 58 -5.74 -12.70 9.49
C PRO A 58 -5.33 -12.57 10.95
N HIS A 59 -4.18 -11.95 11.24
CA HIS A 59 -3.70 -11.73 12.61
C HIS A 59 -4.65 -10.84 13.42
N ARG A 60 -5.33 -9.90 12.76
CA ARG A 60 -6.37 -9.07 13.38
C ARG A 60 -7.66 -9.86 13.69
N GLN A 61 -8.02 -10.87 12.89
CA GLN A 61 -9.24 -11.64 13.12
C GLN A 61 -9.09 -12.68 14.25
N ALA A 62 -7.85 -13.01 14.62
CA ALA A 62 -7.53 -13.98 15.65
C ALA A 62 -7.19 -13.36 17.03
N ALA A 63 -7.06 -12.03 17.10
CA ALA A 63 -6.79 -11.24 18.31
C ALA A 63 -8.06 -10.53 18.80
#